data_AF-A0A8R1XXM1-F1
#
_entry.id   AF-A0A8R1XXM1-F1
#
_cell.length_a   1.000
_cell.length_b   1.000
_cell.length_c   1.000
_cell.angle_alpha   90.00
_cell.angle_beta   90.00
_cell.angle_gamma   90.00
#
_symmetry.space_group_name_H-M   'P 1'
#
loop_
_entity.id
_entity.type
_entity.pdbx_description
1 polymer ?
#
loop_
_entity_poly.entity_id
_entity_poly.type
_entity_poly.pdbx_seq_one_letter_code
_entity_poly.pdbx_strand_id
1 'polypeptide(L)'
;MGSTAVQKGLLVISILLIVVGLGLTFAGVFSPAWQVVDIREFRAEHQHGLWWDCTRAEKHVVAVGDFYAEEPLHCMYKFDRSAELVIEMTLNNIDEDGAAGESEHHRFWAWHKAILFFILFSQFLAFISLCTGVCIPCFRPTAFIFTLSLFLALLCSLIADGVFFLAANRVDNRFVQGMVGSYEQRIGYAFYVHLLGTLCWLFAFLFALLTTYKFFTERYSSRICRKSDQIPIFSSGMHFRSDVEPPLLEKYNVAPTRPSPAVKYVREHTYRVTSA
;
A
#
# COMPACT_ATOMS: atom_id res chain seq x y z
N MET A 1 11.61 -17.99 -16.27
CA MET A 1 10.74 -18.21 -15.09
C MET A 1 9.49 -17.35 -15.26
N GLY A 2 8.46 -17.93 -15.87
CA GLY A 2 7.18 -17.25 -16.10
C GLY A 2 6.47 -17.02 -14.77
N SER A 3 5.89 -15.83 -14.60
CA SER A 3 5.02 -15.55 -13.46
C SER A 3 3.84 -16.53 -13.48
N THR A 4 3.55 -17.14 -12.33
CA THR A 4 2.42 -18.07 -12.20
C THR A 4 1.12 -17.34 -12.54
N ALA A 5 0.14 -18.03 -13.14
CA ALA A 5 -1.16 -17.42 -13.48
C ALA A 5 -1.80 -16.71 -12.28
N VAL A 6 -1.61 -17.26 -11.08
CA VAL A 6 -2.04 -16.68 -9.79
C VAL A 6 -1.38 -15.33 -9.52
N GLN A 7 -0.06 -15.20 -9.67
CA GLN A 7 0.64 -13.92 -9.47
C GLN A 7 0.13 -12.83 -10.41
N LYS A 8 -0.07 -13.16 -11.69
CA LYS A 8 -0.63 -12.23 -12.66
C LYS A 8 -2.06 -11.82 -12.28
N GLY A 9 -2.89 -12.78 -11.85
CA GLY A 9 -4.24 -12.51 -11.38
C GLY A 9 -4.28 -11.57 -10.17
N LEU A 10 -3.45 -11.82 -9.16
CA LEU A 10 -3.34 -10.97 -7.97
C LEU A 10 -2.89 -9.55 -8.32
N LEU A 11 -1.91 -9.41 -9.24
CA LEU A 11 -1.45 -8.11 -9.71
C LEU A 11 -2.56 -7.34 -10.44
N VAL A 12 -3.29 -8.00 -11.34
CA VAL A 12 -4.40 -7.37 -12.07
C VAL A 12 -5.50 -6.92 -11.11
N ILE A 13 -5.90 -7.77 -10.16
CA ILE A 13 -6.90 -7.40 -9.13
C ILE A 13 -6.42 -6.21 -8.31
N SER A 14 -5.16 -6.20 -7.88
CA SER A 14 -4.57 -5.08 -7.14
C SER A 14 -4.60 -3.78 -7.95
N ILE A 15 -4.21 -3.82 -9.23
CA ILE A 15 -4.26 -2.65 -10.13
C ILE A 15 -5.70 -2.13 -10.29
N LEU A 16 -6.68 -3.01 -10.50
CA LEU A 16 -8.09 -2.62 -10.63
C LEU A 16 -8.60 -1.93 -9.37
N LEU A 17 -8.27 -2.48 -8.19
CA LEU A 17 -8.63 -1.87 -6.90
C LEU A 17 -7.96 -0.50 -6.69
N ILE A 18 -6.73 -0.30 -7.16
CA ILE A 18 -6.06 1.01 -7.12
C ILE A 18 -6.80 2.02 -7.99
N VAL A 19 -7.19 1.63 -9.22
CA VAL A 19 -7.94 2.50 -10.14
C VAL A 19 -9.31 2.88 -9.56
N VAL A 20 -10.05 1.92 -9.01
CA VAL A 20 -11.33 2.18 -8.33
C VAL A 20 -11.11 3.07 -7.11
N GLY A 21 -10.11 2.79 -6.29
CA GLY A 21 -9.77 3.61 -5.13
C GLY A 21 -9.39 5.03 -5.49
N LEU A 22 -8.61 5.23 -6.56
CA LEU A 22 -8.29 6.55 -7.12
C LEU A 22 -9.57 7.29 -7.53
N GLY A 23 -10.46 6.64 -8.28
CA GLY A 23 -11.72 7.23 -8.71
C GLY A 23 -12.61 7.67 -7.54
N LEU A 24 -12.77 6.79 -6.53
CA LEU A 24 -13.56 7.08 -5.34
C LEU A 24 -12.96 8.20 -4.48
N THR A 25 -11.66 8.15 -4.24
CA THR A 25 -11.00 9.19 -3.44
C THR A 25 -10.98 10.54 -4.16
N PHE A 26 -10.80 10.59 -5.48
CA PHE A 26 -11.03 11.82 -6.26
C PHE A 26 -12.46 12.31 -6.15
N ALA A 27 -13.46 11.42 -6.32
CA ALA A 27 -14.87 11.79 -6.15
C ALA A 27 -15.14 12.37 -4.75
N GLY A 28 -14.55 11.79 -3.70
CA GLY A 28 -14.63 12.33 -2.33
C GLY A 28 -14.01 13.73 -2.20
N VAL A 29 -12.79 13.95 -2.70
CA VAL A 29 -12.11 15.27 -2.63
C VAL A 29 -12.88 16.36 -3.38
N PHE A 30 -13.44 16.02 -4.54
CA PHE A 30 -14.25 16.91 -5.36
C PHE A 30 -15.74 16.83 -5.00
N SER A 31 -16.10 16.40 -3.80
CA SER A 31 -17.49 16.46 -3.33
C SER A 31 -17.61 17.51 -2.21
N PRO A 32 -18.62 18.40 -2.24
CA PRO A 32 -18.80 19.43 -1.21
C PRO A 32 -19.37 18.91 0.10
N ALA A 33 -19.84 17.66 0.17
CA ALA A 33 -20.54 17.14 1.35
C ALA A 33 -19.63 16.32 2.26
N TRP A 34 -18.54 16.90 2.77
CA TRP A 34 -17.75 16.24 3.82
C TRP A 34 -18.42 16.38 5.18
N GLN A 35 -18.95 17.57 5.46
CA GLN A 35 -19.90 17.81 6.55
C GLN A 35 -21.15 18.48 5.96
N VAL A 36 -22.31 18.17 6.53
CA VAL A 36 -23.59 18.75 6.11
C VAL A 36 -24.31 19.25 7.35
N VAL A 37 -24.78 20.49 7.29
CA VAL A 37 -25.58 21.11 8.33
C VAL A 37 -26.87 21.65 7.71
N ASP A 38 -27.97 21.43 8.41
CA ASP A 38 -29.28 21.96 8.05
C ASP A 38 -29.63 23.04 9.07
N ILE A 39 -29.64 24.30 8.63
CA ILE A 39 -29.93 25.46 9.46
C ILE A 39 -31.39 25.85 9.24
N ARG A 40 -32.22 25.41 10.18
CA ARG A 40 -33.68 25.59 10.12
C ARG A 40 -34.11 27.06 10.16
N GLU A 41 -33.30 27.92 10.79
CA GLU A 41 -33.53 29.37 10.86
C GLU A 41 -33.49 30.03 9.48
N PHE A 42 -32.47 29.71 8.67
CA PHE A 42 -32.31 30.24 7.32
C PHE A 42 -33.00 29.39 6.25
N ARG A 43 -33.51 28.21 6.64
CA ARG A 43 -34.03 27.20 5.71
C ARG A 43 -33.01 26.93 4.61
N ALA A 44 -31.80 26.60 5.03
CA ALA A 44 -30.71 26.34 4.11
C ALA A 44 -29.90 25.12 4.56
N GLU A 45 -29.59 24.27 3.59
CA GLU A 45 -28.64 23.17 3.72
C GLU A 45 -27.26 23.69 3.30
N HIS A 46 -26.29 23.55 4.20
CA HIS A 46 -24.91 23.94 3.96
C HIS A 46 -24.04 22.68 3.93
N GLN A 47 -23.33 22.52 2.83
CA GLN A 47 -22.41 21.41 2.59
C GLN A 47 -20.98 21.93 2.63
N HIS A 48 -20.24 21.54 3.66
CA HIS A 48 -18.86 21.91 3.84
C HIS A 48 -17.93 20.87 3.22
N GLY A 49 -17.16 21.29 2.22
CA GLY A 49 -16.14 20.48 1.58
C GLY A 49 -14.75 20.77 2.14
N LEU A 50 -13.74 20.06 1.65
CA LEU A 50 -12.35 20.27 2.10
C LEU A 50 -11.77 21.62 1.67
N TRP A 51 -12.21 22.14 0.51
CA TRP A 51 -11.60 23.31 -0.14
C TRP A 51 -12.64 24.22 -0.83
N TRP A 52 -13.90 23.79 -0.88
CA TRP A 52 -15.05 24.58 -1.29
C TRP A 52 -16.22 24.28 -0.35
N ASP A 53 -17.23 25.12 -0.34
CA ASP A 53 -18.49 24.92 0.36
C ASP A 53 -19.63 25.20 -0.60
N CYS A 54 -20.76 24.53 -0.44
CA CYS A 54 -21.95 24.78 -1.23
C CYS A 54 -23.17 24.97 -0.34
N THR A 55 -24.00 25.95 -0.67
CA THR A 55 -25.23 26.27 0.05
C THR A 55 -26.44 26.05 -0.86
N ARG A 56 -27.54 25.56 -0.29
CA ARG A 56 -28.81 25.36 -0.97
C ARG A 56 -29.92 25.84 -0.06
N ALA A 57 -30.81 26.71 -0.52
CA ALA A 57 -32.00 27.06 0.26
C ALA A 57 -33.07 25.95 0.13
N GLU A 58 -33.59 25.50 1.25
CA GLU A 58 -34.72 24.58 1.35
C GLU A 58 -36.04 25.34 1.15
N LYS A 59 -36.68 25.13 -0.01
CA LYS A 59 -38.05 25.59 -0.25
C LYS A 59 -39.06 24.68 0.47
N HIS A 60 -39.48 25.03 1.68
CA HIS A 60 -40.69 24.49 2.30
C HIS A 60 -41.85 25.49 2.20
N VAL A 61 -42.62 25.38 1.11
CA VAL A 61 -43.92 26.06 0.95
C VAL A 61 -44.94 25.12 0.33
N VAL A 62 -45.72 24.49 1.21
CA VAL A 62 -47.17 24.19 1.15
C VAL A 62 -47.88 24.40 -0.19
N ALA A 63 -47.51 23.65 -1.24
CA ALA A 63 -48.34 23.48 -2.42
C ALA A 63 -48.38 21.99 -2.78
N VAL A 64 -49.52 21.37 -2.48
CA VAL A 64 -49.87 20.04 -2.96
C VAL A 64 -49.98 20.12 -4.49
N GLY A 65 -48.91 19.80 -5.22
CA GLY A 65 -48.99 19.73 -6.69
C GLY A 65 -47.68 19.94 -7.45
N ASP A 66 -46.76 20.75 -6.94
CA ASP A 66 -45.51 21.04 -7.66
C ASP A 66 -44.38 20.12 -7.16
N PHE A 67 -44.32 18.95 -7.78
CA PHE A 67 -43.05 18.26 -7.90
C PHE A 67 -42.09 19.16 -8.72
N TYR A 68 -40.78 19.08 -8.43
CA TYR A 68 -39.67 19.51 -9.32
C TYR A 68 -39.14 20.95 -9.19
N ALA A 69 -38.13 21.13 -8.33
CA ALA A 69 -36.75 21.48 -8.69
C ALA A 69 -35.99 21.88 -7.41
N GLU A 70 -35.09 21.01 -6.92
CA GLU A 70 -34.14 21.42 -5.89
C GLU A 70 -33.38 22.66 -6.38
N GLU A 71 -33.23 23.68 -5.51
CA GLU A 71 -32.44 24.85 -5.88
C GLU A 71 -30.99 24.43 -6.19
N PRO A 72 -30.36 25.07 -7.20
CA PRO A 72 -28.98 24.75 -7.55
C PRO A 72 -28.07 25.02 -6.36
N LEU A 73 -27.11 24.13 -6.13
CA LEU A 73 -26.05 24.34 -5.14
C LEU A 73 -25.23 25.58 -5.55
N HIS A 74 -25.18 26.59 -4.69
CA HIS A 74 -24.29 27.72 -4.87
C HIS A 74 -22.96 27.43 -4.17
N CYS A 75 -21.91 27.18 -4.96
CA CYS A 75 -20.61 26.77 -4.43
C CYS A 75 -19.60 27.92 -4.43
N MET A 76 -18.85 28.06 -3.35
CA MET A 76 -17.76 29.02 -3.21
C MET A 76 -16.47 28.33 -2.73
N TYR A 77 -15.32 28.85 -3.13
CA TYR A 77 -14.02 28.32 -2.72
C TYR A 77 -13.57 28.92 -1.39
N LYS A 78 -13.04 28.09 -0.47
CA LYS A 78 -12.53 28.55 0.84
C LYS A 78 -11.27 29.43 0.74
N PHE A 79 -10.57 29.41 -0.41
CA PHE A 79 -9.35 30.19 -0.64
C PHE A 79 -9.60 31.54 -1.32
N ASP A 80 -10.87 31.90 -1.58
CA ASP A 80 -11.21 33.19 -2.16
C ASP A 80 -11.05 34.31 -1.12
N ARG A 81 -10.13 35.25 -1.37
CA ARG A 81 -9.90 36.40 -0.49
C ARG A 81 -11.12 37.31 -0.38
N SER A 82 -11.96 37.36 -1.41
CA SER A 82 -13.19 38.15 -1.35
C SER A 82 -14.18 37.55 -0.34
N ALA A 83 -14.28 36.22 -0.30
CA ALA A 83 -15.06 35.51 0.71
C ALA A 83 -14.48 35.70 2.12
N GLU A 84 -13.15 35.64 2.28
CA GLU A 84 -12.48 35.87 3.56
C GLU A 84 -12.77 37.29 4.11
N LEU A 85 -12.72 38.32 3.26
CA LEU A 85 -13.04 39.69 3.67
C LEU A 85 -14.51 39.89 4.07
N VAL A 86 -15.44 39.23 3.36
CA VAL A 86 -16.87 39.26 3.73
C VAL A 86 -17.08 38.56 5.07
N ILE A 87 -16.43 37.41 5.29
CA ILE A 87 -16.45 36.70 6.57
C ILE A 87 -15.90 37.58 7.69
N GLU A 88 -14.74 38.21 7.52
CA GLU A 88 -14.16 39.11 8.55
C GLU A 88 -15.06 40.31 8.86
N MET A 89 -15.74 40.86 7.86
CA MET A 89 -16.68 41.98 8.07
C MET A 89 -17.91 41.52 8.86
N THR A 90 -18.48 40.38 8.52
CA THR A 90 -19.63 39.79 9.24
C THR A 90 -19.22 39.35 10.66
N LEU A 91 -17.98 38.89 10.83
CA LEU A 91 -17.45 38.46 12.12
C LEU A 91 -17.33 39.61 13.14
N ASN A 92 -17.02 40.81 12.67
CA ASN A 92 -16.99 41.99 13.55
C ASN A 92 -18.39 42.40 14.07
N ASN A 93 -19.45 41.87 13.46
CA ASN A 93 -20.84 42.05 13.86
C ASN A 93 -21.47 40.74 14.40
N ILE A 94 -20.68 39.81 14.97
CA ILE A 94 -21.15 38.52 15.50
C ILE A 94 -22.39 38.66 16.41
N ASP A 95 -22.43 39.72 17.21
CA ASP A 95 -23.51 39.94 18.17
C ASP A 95 -24.85 40.32 17.49
N GLU A 96 -24.81 40.79 16.24
CA GLU A 96 -26.00 41.19 15.47
C GLU A 96 -26.44 40.14 14.46
N ASP A 97 -25.51 39.39 13.87
CA ASP A 97 -25.79 38.43 12.81
C ASP A 97 -25.41 37.00 13.21
N GLY A 98 -26.39 36.14 13.52
CA GLY A 98 -26.15 34.70 13.73
C GLY A 98 -25.50 34.00 12.52
N ALA A 99 -25.57 34.61 11.33
CA ALA A 99 -24.84 34.18 10.14
C ALA A 99 -23.31 34.34 10.28
N ALA A 100 -22.83 35.18 11.19
CA ALA A 100 -21.42 35.37 11.46
C ALA A 100 -20.77 34.13 12.10
N GLY A 101 -21.49 33.43 13.00
CA GLY A 101 -21.01 32.20 13.62
C GLY A 101 -20.82 31.07 12.60
N GLU A 102 -21.69 31.03 11.59
CA GLU A 102 -21.56 30.12 10.46
C GLU A 102 -20.39 30.49 9.53
N SER A 103 -20.16 31.79 9.33
CA SER A 103 -19.10 32.30 8.45
C SER A 103 -17.69 31.80 8.85
N GLU A 104 -17.46 31.48 10.13
CA GLU A 104 -16.20 30.89 10.63
C GLU A 104 -15.88 29.50 10.02
N HIS A 105 -16.91 28.72 9.67
CA HIS A 105 -16.71 27.39 9.09
C HIS A 105 -16.33 27.45 7.61
N HIS A 106 -16.61 28.56 6.93
CA HIS A 106 -16.13 28.83 5.58
C HIS A 106 -14.64 29.18 5.52
N ARG A 107 -14.01 29.48 6.67
CA ARG A 107 -12.59 29.80 6.73
C ARG A 107 -11.71 28.58 6.42
N PHE A 108 -10.63 28.80 5.67
CA PHE A 108 -9.69 27.73 5.32
C PHE A 108 -8.70 27.42 6.46
N TRP A 109 -9.19 26.73 7.49
CA TRP A 109 -8.42 26.35 8.68
C TRP A 109 -7.19 25.47 8.36
N ALA A 110 -6.21 25.49 9.27
CA ALA A 110 -4.96 24.72 9.11
C ALA A 110 -5.20 23.21 8.98
N TRP A 111 -6.23 22.67 9.62
CA TRP A 111 -6.57 21.25 9.55
C TRP A 111 -7.14 20.87 8.16
N HIS A 112 -7.97 21.71 7.54
CA HIS A 112 -8.41 21.53 6.15
C HIS A 112 -7.22 21.47 5.18
N LYS A 113 -6.27 22.41 5.34
CA LYS A 113 -5.02 22.45 4.55
C LYS A 113 -4.20 21.16 4.73
N ALA A 114 -4.07 20.69 5.96
CA ALA A 114 -3.33 19.46 6.26
C ALA A 114 -3.99 18.22 5.62
N ILE A 115 -5.32 18.07 5.77
CA ILE A 115 -6.06 16.96 5.15
C ILE A 115 -5.91 17.00 3.63
N LEU A 116 -6.12 18.16 3.00
CA LEU A 116 -6.00 18.32 1.56
C LEU A 116 -4.59 17.94 1.08
N PHE A 117 -3.54 18.38 1.80
CA PHE A 117 -2.16 17.99 1.51
C PHE A 117 -1.98 16.46 1.58
N PHE A 118 -2.42 15.83 2.66
CA PHE A 118 -2.28 14.38 2.83
C PHE A 118 -3.03 13.59 1.75
N ILE A 119 -4.23 14.03 1.36
CA ILE A 119 -5.00 13.36 0.30
C ILE A 119 -4.30 13.55 -1.04
N LEU A 120 -3.94 14.77 -1.45
CA LEU A 120 -3.27 15.02 -2.73
C LEU A 120 -1.93 14.28 -2.83
N PHE A 121 -1.15 14.27 -1.75
CA PHE A 121 0.10 13.53 -1.67
C PHE A 121 -0.15 12.01 -1.77
N SER A 122 -1.19 11.51 -1.10
CA SER A 122 -1.62 10.12 -1.22
C SER A 122 -2.02 9.76 -2.66
N GLN A 123 -2.78 10.62 -3.35
CA GLN A 123 -3.14 10.40 -4.76
C GLN A 123 -1.92 10.28 -5.66
N PHE A 124 -0.95 11.18 -5.45
CA PHE A 124 0.29 11.18 -6.20
C PHE A 124 1.09 9.88 -5.97
N LEU A 125 1.19 9.41 -4.73
CA LEU A 125 1.84 8.14 -4.40
C LEU A 125 1.08 6.93 -4.97
N ALA A 126 -0.26 6.93 -4.94
CA ALA A 126 -1.08 5.89 -5.53
C ALA A 126 -0.94 5.86 -7.06
N PHE A 127 -0.78 7.02 -7.71
CA PHE A 127 -0.47 7.10 -9.14
C PHE A 127 0.93 6.54 -9.47
N ILE A 128 1.95 6.85 -8.66
CA ILE A 128 3.29 6.23 -8.80
C ILE A 128 3.18 4.71 -8.64
N SER A 129 2.40 4.24 -7.66
CA SER A 129 2.12 2.82 -7.48
C SER A 129 1.49 2.23 -8.75
N LEU A 130 0.45 2.85 -9.30
CA LEU A 130 -0.19 2.39 -10.53
C LEU A 130 0.81 2.25 -11.70
N CYS A 131 1.64 3.27 -11.94
CA CYS A 131 2.67 3.23 -12.99
C CYS A 131 3.70 2.12 -12.75
N THR A 132 4.21 2.00 -11.52
CA THR A 132 5.22 0.98 -11.19
C THR A 132 4.66 -0.44 -11.20
N GLY A 133 3.38 -0.62 -10.88
CA GLY A 133 2.64 -1.88 -10.92
C GLY A 133 2.51 -2.43 -12.34
N VAL A 134 2.19 -1.57 -13.31
CA VAL A 134 2.14 -1.95 -14.74
C VAL A 134 3.52 -2.38 -15.26
N CYS A 135 4.61 -1.82 -14.72
CA CYS A 135 5.98 -2.15 -15.12
C CYS A 135 6.57 -3.41 -14.45
N ILE A 136 5.89 -4.04 -13.49
CA ILE A 136 6.38 -5.25 -12.78
C ILE A 136 6.77 -6.39 -13.73
N PRO A 137 6.00 -6.71 -14.79
CA PRO A 137 6.39 -7.74 -15.75
C PRO A 137 7.70 -7.44 -16.47
N CYS A 138 8.04 -6.16 -16.68
CA CYS A 138 9.25 -5.71 -17.37
C CYS A 138 10.45 -5.64 -16.44
N PHE A 139 10.27 -5.09 -15.23
CA PHE A 139 11.36 -4.85 -14.28
C PHE A 139 10.97 -5.28 -12.87
N ARG A 140 11.27 -6.54 -12.51
CA ARG A 140 10.87 -7.14 -11.23
C ARG A 140 11.15 -6.31 -9.95
N PRO A 141 12.26 -5.54 -9.83
CA PRO A 141 12.48 -4.71 -8.65
C PRO A 141 11.43 -3.61 -8.45
N THR A 142 10.65 -3.23 -9.48
CA THR A 142 9.52 -2.29 -9.29
C THR A 142 8.46 -2.84 -8.36
N ALA A 143 8.37 -4.15 -8.13
CA ALA A 143 7.42 -4.74 -7.19
C ALA A 143 7.57 -4.17 -5.77
N PHE A 144 8.80 -3.87 -5.34
CA PHE A 144 9.04 -3.21 -4.06
C PHE A 144 8.52 -1.78 -4.05
N ILE A 145 8.85 -1.00 -5.10
CA ILE A 145 8.41 0.39 -5.22
C ILE A 145 6.88 0.45 -5.28
N PHE A 146 6.25 -0.47 -6.00
CA PHE A 146 4.80 -0.65 -6.07
C PHE A 146 4.19 -0.86 -4.69
N THR A 147 4.69 -1.83 -3.92
CA THR A 147 4.17 -2.08 -2.56
C THR A 147 4.43 -0.95 -1.59
N LEU A 148 5.62 -0.35 -1.63
CA LEU A 148 6.01 0.72 -0.71
C LEU A 148 5.25 2.01 -0.99
N SER A 149 5.13 2.40 -2.27
CA SER A 149 4.35 3.59 -2.64
C SER A 149 2.87 3.43 -2.31
N LEU A 150 2.30 2.24 -2.53
CA LEU A 150 0.91 1.96 -2.12
C LEU A 150 0.72 1.98 -0.61
N PHE A 151 1.69 1.45 0.16
CA PHE A 151 1.65 1.51 1.62
C PHE A 151 1.68 2.95 2.14
N LEU A 152 2.58 3.77 1.60
CA LEU A 152 2.68 5.18 1.96
C LEU A 152 1.43 5.97 1.57
N ALA A 153 0.86 5.70 0.38
CA ALA A 153 -0.42 6.27 -0.03
C ALA A 153 -1.52 5.90 0.98
N LEU A 154 -1.71 4.61 1.26
CA LEU A 154 -2.69 4.13 2.24
C LEU A 154 -2.51 4.81 3.61
N LEU A 155 -1.28 4.90 4.11
CA LEU A 155 -0.99 5.54 5.39
C LEU A 155 -1.37 7.02 5.40
N CYS A 156 -0.97 7.77 4.37
CA CYS A 156 -1.34 9.19 4.23
C CYS A 156 -2.86 9.37 4.13
N SER A 157 -3.55 8.49 3.41
CA SER A 157 -5.00 8.52 3.28
C SER A 157 -5.72 8.22 4.59
N LEU A 158 -5.25 7.23 5.36
CA LEU A 158 -5.79 6.91 6.68
C LEU A 158 -5.54 8.04 7.70
N ILE A 159 -4.39 8.70 7.62
CA ILE A 159 -4.10 9.89 8.44
C ILE A 159 -5.07 11.02 8.07
N ALA A 160 -5.32 11.26 6.77
CA ALA A 160 -6.29 12.25 6.33
C ALA A 160 -7.71 11.95 6.86
N ASP A 161 -8.19 10.71 6.69
CA ASP A 161 -9.48 10.27 7.21
C ASP A 161 -9.57 10.41 8.73
N GLY A 162 -8.50 10.04 9.45
CA GLY A 162 -8.42 10.15 10.90
C GLY A 162 -8.41 11.59 11.42
N VAL A 163 -7.63 12.47 10.79
CA VAL A 163 -7.59 13.91 11.13
C VAL A 163 -8.95 14.54 10.86
N PHE A 164 -9.57 14.24 9.72
CA PHE A 164 -10.93 14.70 9.42
C PHE A 164 -11.93 14.22 10.48
N PHE A 165 -11.95 12.92 10.78
CA PHE A 165 -12.89 12.34 11.74
C PHE A 165 -12.73 12.95 13.14
N LEU A 166 -11.50 13.15 13.60
CA LEU A 166 -11.23 13.80 14.89
C LEU A 166 -11.62 15.28 14.88
N ALA A 167 -11.32 16.00 13.79
CA ALA A 167 -11.68 17.40 13.65
C ALA A 167 -13.21 17.59 13.59
N ALA A 168 -13.93 16.75 12.85
CA ALA A 168 -15.38 16.80 12.71
C ALA A 168 -16.12 16.45 14.01
N ASN A 169 -15.55 15.59 14.86
CA ASN A 169 -16.13 15.24 16.16
C ASN A 169 -15.77 16.22 17.29
N ARG A 170 -14.87 17.18 17.04
CA ARG A 170 -14.55 18.21 18.02
C ARG A 170 -15.76 19.12 18.22
N VAL A 171 -16.11 19.43 19.46
CA VAL A 171 -17.31 20.21 19.84
C VAL A 171 -17.41 21.52 19.03
N ASP A 172 -16.29 22.24 18.91
CA ASP A 172 -16.20 23.52 18.19
C ASP A 172 -16.54 23.41 16.68
N ASN A 173 -16.37 22.24 16.08
CA ASN A 173 -16.64 21.99 14.66
C ASN A 173 -17.93 21.21 14.44
N ARG A 174 -18.40 20.47 15.45
CA ARG A 174 -19.61 19.66 15.38
C ARG A 174 -20.87 20.51 15.49
N PHE A 175 -20.81 21.59 16.26
CA PHE A 175 -21.97 22.44 16.50
C PHE A 175 -21.78 23.82 15.86
N VAL A 176 -22.68 24.17 14.95
CA VAL A 176 -22.78 25.53 14.40
C VAL A 176 -23.72 26.32 15.28
N GLN A 177 -23.29 27.49 15.73
CA GLN A 177 -24.15 28.42 16.45
C GLN A 177 -24.95 29.25 15.45
N GLY A 178 -26.26 29.02 15.41
CA GLY A 178 -27.21 29.89 14.74
C GLY A 178 -27.69 31.01 15.67
N MET A 179 -28.62 31.82 15.19
CA MET A 179 -29.15 32.97 15.95
C MET A 179 -30.04 32.52 17.11
N VAL A 180 -30.78 31.41 16.95
CA VAL A 180 -31.79 30.95 17.91
C VAL A 180 -31.42 29.60 18.55
N GLY A 181 -30.43 28.88 18.01
CA GLY A 181 -29.97 27.62 18.56
C GLY A 181 -28.67 27.10 17.95
N SER A 182 -28.21 25.96 18.45
CA SER A 182 -27.06 25.25 17.90
C SER A 182 -27.50 24.11 16.98
N TYR A 183 -26.96 24.04 15.77
CA TYR A 183 -27.21 22.98 14.80
C TYR A 183 -26.05 21.99 14.79
N GLU A 184 -26.37 20.71 14.71
CA GLU A 184 -25.36 19.66 14.65
C GLU A 184 -24.96 19.38 13.19
N GLN A 185 -23.68 19.54 12.88
CA GLN A 185 -23.10 19.12 11.62
C GLN A 185 -22.99 17.60 11.58
N ARG A 186 -23.52 16.99 10.52
CA ARG A 186 -23.42 15.56 10.26
C ARG A 186 -22.28 15.29 9.29
N ILE A 187 -21.66 14.12 9.43
CA ILE A 187 -20.68 13.64 8.43
C ILE A 187 -21.43 13.39 7.13
N GLY A 188 -20.99 14.05 6.05
CA GLY A 188 -21.60 13.95 4.74
C GLY A 188 -21.10 12.76 3.93
N TYR A 189 -21.74 12.51 2.78
CA TYR A 189 -21.45 11.34 1.94
C TYR A 189 -20.02 11.35 1.36
N ALA A 190 -19.40 12.53 1.16
CA ALA A 190 -18.09 12.65 0.55
C ALA A 190 -17.01 11.95 1.39
N PHE A 191 -17.11 12.05 2.71
CA PHE A 191 -16.24 11.33 3.64
C PHE A 191 -16.35 9.81 3.46
N TYR A 192 -17.57 9.28 3.37
CA TYR A 192 -17.79 7.84 3.18
C TYR A 192 -17.32 7.35 1.80
N VAL A 193 -17.47 8.16 0.76
CA VAL A 193 -16.95 7.86 -0.58
C VAL A 193 -15.42 7.82 -0.57
N HIS A 194 -14.77 8.78 0.10
CA HIS A 194 -13.32 8.79 0.27
C HIS A 194 -12.86 7.55 1.06
N LEU A 195 -13.51 7.27 2.21
CA LEU A 195 -13.23 6.11 3.05
C LEU A 195 -13.41 4.77 2.30
N LEU A 196 -14.42 4.65 1.44
CA LEU A 196 -14.59 3.46 0.60
C LEU A 196 -13.40 3.30 -0.37
N GLY A 197 -12.91 4.41 -0.94
CA GLY A 197 -11.72 4.41 -1.77
C GLY A 197 -10.45 4.02 -1.00
N THR A 198 -10.31 4.46 0.26
CA THR A 198 -9.18 4.06 1.12
C THR A 198 -9.24 2.58 1.49
N LEU A 199 -10.43 2.03 1.72
CA LEU A 199 -10.65 0.58 1.88
C LEU A 199 -10.27 -0.20 0.62
N CYS A 200 -10.60 0.30 -0.58
CA CYS A 200 -10.13 -0.31 -1.83
C CYS A 200 -8.60 -0.37 -1.90
N TRP A 201 -7.89 0.68 -1.49
CA TRP A 201 -6.43 0.68 -1.40
C TRP A 201 -5.89 -0.27 -0.34
N LEU A 202 -6.58 -0.44 0.79
CA LEU A 202 -6.22 -1.44 1.80
C LEU A 202 -6.25 -2.85 1.20
N PHE A 203 -7.33 -3.22 0.51
CA PHE A 203 -7.41 -4.53 -0.17
C PHE A 203 -6.39 -4.66 -1.29
N ALA A 204 -6.17 -3.61 -2.10
CA ALA A 204 -5.14 -3.60 -3.12
C ALA A 204 -3.75 -3.85 -2.53
N PHE A 205 -3.45 -3.25 -1.39
CA PHE A 205 -2.20 -3.41 -0.66
C PHE A 205 -1.99 -4.84 -0.17
N LEU A 206 -3.04 -5.49 0.37
CA LEU A 206 -2.96 -6.90 0.76
C LEU A 206 -2.62 -7.81 -0.43
N PHE A 207 -3.25 -7.60 -1.58
CA PHE A 207 -2.91 -8.34 -2.80
C PHE A 207 -1.51 -8.02 -3.34
N ALA A 208 -1.06 -6.76 -3.22
CA ALA A 208 0.28 -6.34 -3.60
C ALA A 208 1.36 -6.98 -2.71
N LEU A 209 1.11 -7.08 -1.40
CA LEU A 209 1.97 -7.79 -0.45
C LEU A 209 2.06 -9.28 -0.80
N LEU A 210 0.93 -9.95 -1.05
CA LEU A 210 0.91 -11.37 -1.44
C LEU A 210 1.67 -11.62 -2.74
N THR A 211 1.50 -10.73 -3.72
CA THR A 211 2.20 -10.77 -5.00
C THR A 211 3.71 -10.66 -4.79
N THR A 212 4.14 -9.67 -4.01
CA THR A 212 5.56 -9.41 -3.72
C THR A 212 6.18 -10.54 -2.92
N TYR A 213 5.48 -11.04 -1.89
CA TYR A 213 5.91 -12.21 -1.11
C TYR A 213 6.15 -13.43 -2.01
N LYS A 214 5.21 -13.75 -2.92
CA LYS A 214 5.38 -14.87 -3.87
C LYS A 214 6.60 -14.69 -4.77
N PHE A 215 6.90 -13.47 -5.22
CA PHE A 215 8.11 -13.18 -6.00
C PHE A 215 9.42 -13.46 -5.22
N PHE A 216 9.44 -13.27 -3.90
CA PHE A 216 10.61 -13.56 -3.07
C PHE A 216 10.74 -15.03 -2.71
N THR A 217 9.64 -15.69 -2.36
CA THR A 217 9.67 -17.10 -1.96
C THR A 217 10.09 -18.01 -3.12
N GLU A 218 9.68 -17.73 -4.36
CA GLU A 218 10.15 -18.48 -5.54
C GLU A 218 11.65 -18.31 -5.80
N ARG A 219 12.23 -17.13 -5.52
CA ARG A 219 13.68 -16.92 -5.59
C ARG A 219 14.43 -17.69 -4.52
N TYR A 220 13.86 -17.79 -3.32
CA TYR A 220 14.48 -18.54 -2.23
C TYR A 220 14.47 -20.05 -2.52
N SER A 221 13.34 -20.59 -2.96
CA SER A 221 13.22 -22.01 -3.35
C SER A 221 14.14 -22.38 -4.52
N SER A 222 14.18 -21.56 -5.58
CA SER A 222 15.06 -21.80 -6.73
C SER A 222 16.55 -21.69 -6.39
N ARG A 223 16.95 -20.82 -5.44
CA ARG A 223 18.33 -20.75 -4.95
C ARG A 223 18.69 -21.94 -4.06
N ILE A 224 17.77 -22.44 -3.24
CA ILE A 224 17.99 -23.64 -2.42
C ILE A 224 18.13 -24.88 -3.30
N CYS A 225 17.23 -25.10 -4.27
CA CYS A 225 17.37 -26.23 -5.20
C CYS A 225 18.66 -26.16 -6.01
N ARG A 226 19.04 -24.98 -6.54
CA ARG A 226 20.31 -24.83 -7.26
C ARG A 226 21.54 -25.05 -6.39
N LYS A 227 21.49 -24.74 -5.09
CA LYS A 227 22.57 -25.08 -4.15
C LYS A 227 22.61 -26.57 -3.84
N SER A 228 21.46 -27.25 -3.79
CA SER A 228 21.39 -28.70 -3.59
C SER A 228 21.94 -29.47 -4.79
N ASP A 229 21.68 -29.01 -6.01
CA ASP A 229 22.19 -29.63 -7.25
C ASP A 229 23.68 -29.37 -7.50
N GLN A 230 24.31 -28.46 -6.74
CA GLN A 230 25.75 -28.18 -6.80
C GLN A 230 26.57 -28.96 -5.77
N ILE A 231 25.94 -29.82 -4.96
CA ILE A 231 26.66 -30.90 -4.28
C ILE A 231 26.77 -32.04 -5.29
N PRO A 232 27.97 -32.47 -5.72
CA PRO A 232 28.09 -33.55 -6.68
C PRO A 232 27.63 -34.87 -6.03
N ILE A 233 26.36 -35.24 -6.23
CA ILE A 233 25.87 -36.60 -6.06
C ILE A 233 26.28 -37.37 -7.32
N PHE A 234 27.58 -37.60 -7.48
CA PHE A 234 28.15 -38.56 -8.43
C PHE A 234 29.56 -38.97 -8.00
N SER A 235 29.65 -39.97 -7.12
CA SER A 235 30.72 -40.98 -7.14
C SER A 235 30.40 -42.11 -6.15
N SER A 236 29.42 -42.96 -6.48
CA SER A 236 29.41 -44.35 -6.02
C SER A 236 28.37 -45.17 -6.77
N GLY A 237 28.54 -45.27 -8.08
CA GLY A 237 28.25 -46.50 -8.81
C GLY A 237 29.39 -47.50 -8.59
N MET A 238 29.69 -47.82 -7.34
CA MET A 238 30.53 -48.97 -7.00
C MET A 238 29.57 -50.11 -6.68
N HIS A 239 29.68 -51.20 -7.44
CA HIS A 239 29.28 -52.52 -6.96
C HIS A 239 29.84 -52.70 -5.54
N PHE A 240 28.98 -52.58 -4.53
CA PHE A 240 29.31 -53.02 -3.18
C PHE A 240 29.22 -54.55 -3.18
N ARG A 241 30.33 -55.19 -3.52
CA ARG A 241 30.59 -56.59 -3.17
C ARG A 241 30.83 -56.61 -1.67
N SER A 242 29.95 -57.27 -0.95
CA SER A 242 30.02 -57.47 0.50
C SER A 242 31.15 -58.45 0.84
N ASP A 243 32.39 -57.99 0.84
CA ASP A 243 33.50 -58.61 1.57
C ASP A 243 33.82 -57.69 2.76
N VAL A 244 32.95 -57.73 3.77
CA VAL A 244 33.15 -57.06 5.07
C VAL A 244 34.05 -57.98 5.90
N GLU A 245 35.35 -57.80 5.75
CA GLU A 245 36.35 -58.23 6.73
C GLU A 245 36.20 -57.38 8.03
N PRO A 246 36.38 -57.99 9.22
CA PRO A 246 36.10 -57.37 10.52
C PRO A 246 37.07 -56.23 10.89
N PRO A 247 36.68 -55.35 11.82
CA PRO A 247 37.23 -54.01 11.96
C PRO A 247 38.66 -53.96 12.49
N LEU A 248 39.37 -52.93 12.01
CA LEU A 248 40.69 -52.43 12.39
C LEU A 248 40.81 -52.20 13.91
N LEU A 249 41.05 -53.25 14.69
CA LEU A 249 41.54 -53.12 16.07
C LEU A 249 42.54 -54.21 16.50
N GLU A 250 43.17 -54.91 15.55
CA GLU A 250 44.09 -56.03 15.88
C GLU A 250 45.43 -56.00 15.12
N LYS A 251 45.72 -54.98 14.31
CA LYS A 251 46.94 -54.95 13.46
C LYS A 251 48.13 -54.12 13.99
N TYR A 252 48.04 -53.61 15.22
CA TYR A 252 49.14 -52.85 15.86
C TYR A 252 50.00 -53.66 16.84
N ASN A 253 49.73 -54.95 17.00
CA ASN A 253 50.58 -55.87 17.74
C ASN A 253 51.10 -56.93 16.76
N VAL A 254 52.39 -56.86 16.43
CA VAL A 254 53.31 -57.97 16.06
C VAL A 254 54.42 -57.43 15.14
N ALA A 255 55.66 -57.78 15.51
CA ALA A 255 56.93 -57.17 15.18
C ALA A 255 57.37 -57.19 13.69
N PRO A 256 58.26 -56.26 13.27
CA PRO A 256 58.74 -56.20 11.89
C PRO A 256 59.82 -57.26 11.64
N THR A 257 59.50 -58.27 10.82
CA THR A 257 60.48 -59.16 10.20
C THR A 257 60.85 -58.66 8.80
N ARG A 258 62.12 -58.26 8.69
CA ARG A 258 62.81 -57.68 7.53
C ARG A 258 63.04 -58.75 6.44
N PRO A 259 62.69 -58.52 5.16
CA PRO A 259 63.22 -59.33 4.07
C PRO A 259 64.55 -58.72 3.58
N SER A 260 65.63 -59.49 3.69
CA SER A 260 66.94 -59.14 3.12
C SER A 260 66.93 -59.13 1.58
N PRO A 261 67.71 -58.26 0.92
CA PRO A 261 67.84 -58.26 -0.53
C PRO A 261 68.75 -59.40 -1.01
N ALA A 262 68.36 -60.05 -2.11
CA ALA A 262 69.14 -61.09 -2.76
C ALA A 262 70.38 -60.50 -3.46
N VAL A 263 71.57 -60.95 -3.05
CA VAL A 263 72.85 -60.63 -3.67
C VAL A 263 73.02 -61.48 -4.93
N LYS A 264 73.21 -60.82 -6.09
CA LYS A 264 73.67 -61.46 -7.33
C LYS A 264 75.15 -61.78 -7.21
N TYR A 265 75.48 -63.07 -7.13
CA TYR A 265 76.85 -63.55 -7.35
C TYR A 265 77.14 -63.59 -8.86
N VAL A 266 78.06 -62.72 -9.29
CA VAL A 266 78.77 -62.84 -10.57
C VAL A 266 79.97 -63.75 -10.33
N ARG A 267 80.06 -64.88 -11.04
CA ARG A 267 81.30 -65.66 -11.17
C ARG A 267 81.58 -65.80 -12.67
N GLU A 268 82.59 -65.08 -13.12
CA GLU A 268 83.26 -65.30 -14.39
C GLU A 268 83.85 -66.72 -14.42
N HIS A 269 83.73 -67.40 -15.56
CA HIS A 269 84.83 -68.08 -16.26
C HIS A 269 84.31 -68.64 -17.59
N THR A 270 84.84 -68.08 -18.69
CA THR A 270 85.42 -68.77 -19.87
C THR A 270 85.06 -70.27 -20.03
N TYR A 271 84.60 -70.77 -21.18
CA TYR A 271 85.29 -70.81 -22.47
C TYR A 271 84.32 -71.02 -23.65
N ARG A 272 84.67 -70.38 -24.79
CA ARG A 272 84.23 -70.72 -26.15
C ARG A 272 84.62 -72.15 -26.54
N VAL A 273 83.90 -72.72 -27.50
CA VAL A 273 84.33 -73.46 -28.73
C VAL A 273 83.06 -74.16 -29.25
N THR A 274 82.39 -73.59 -30.28
CA THR A 274 82.26 -74.13 -31.68
C THR A 274 81.78 -75.58 -31.72
N SER A 275 80.87 -76.04 -32.56
CA SER A 275 80.17 -75.60 -33.78
C SER A 275 79.37 -76.84 -34.23
N ALA A 276 78.34 -76.61 -35.06
CA ALA A 276 77.37 -77.58 -35.63
C ALA A 276 76.11 -77.76 -34.77
#